data_AF-A0A7X8T8W3-F1
#
_entry.id   AF-A0A7X8T8W3-F1
#
_cell.length_a   1.000
_cell.length_b   1.000
_cell.length_c   1.000
_cell.angle_alpha   90.00
_cell.angle_beta   90.00
_cell.angle_gamma   90.00
#
_symmetry.space_group_name_H-M   'P 1'
#
loop_
_entity.id
_entity.type
_entity.pdbx_description
1 polymer ?
#
loop_
_entity_poly.entity_id
_entity_poly.type
_entity_poly.pdbx_seq_one_letter_code
_entity_poly.pdbx_strand_id
1 'polypeptide(L)'
;MAGIAAVKAAGHLVAVAVHTHHWDANWLETPEWMLELCRGLIDNGADIILGTGAPVMQPISFHRGKAIIPASATSSSTRTAPRPTMRRVSMCGGAPLYG
;
A
#
# COMPACT_ATOMS: atom_id res chain seq x y z
N MET A 1 1.86 -0.84 14.52
CA MET A 1 2.05 -1.78 13.38
C MET A 1 2.54 -3.17 13.81
N ALA A 2 2.12 -3.71 14.97
CA ALA A 2 2.64 -4.99 15.48
C ALA A 2 2.35 -6.21 14.59
N GLY A 3 1.27 -6.18 13.80
CA GLY A 3 0.88 -7.28 12.91
C GLY A 3 1.82 -7.53 11.73
N ILE A 4 2.39 -6.47 11.13
CA ILE A 4 3.29 -6.60 9.98
C ILE A 4 4.62 -7.23 10.44
N ALA A 5 5.22 -6.66 11.48
CA ALA A 5 6.48 -7.15 12.04
C ALA A 5 6.36 -8.61 12.51
N ALA A 6 5.25 -8.99 13.17
CA ALA A 6 5.04 -10.36 13.63
C ALA A 6 4.93 -11.37 12.47
N VAL A 7 4.18 -11.05 11.41
CA VAL A 7 4.05 -11.92 10.23
C VAL A 7 5.37 -12.01 9.48
N LYS A 8 6.13 -10.91 9.41
CA LYS A 8 7.46 -10.90 8.79
C LYS A 8 8.48 -11.73 9.58
N ALA A 9 8.47 -11.64 10.91
CA ALA A 9 9.31 -12.44 11.79
C ALA A 9 9.02 -13.95 11.66
N ALA A 10 7.77 -14.31 11.31
CA ALA A 10 7.39 -15.69 10.99
C ALA A 10 7.84 -16.16 9.58
N GLY A 11 8.62 -15.35 8.85
CA GLY A 11 9.20 -15.72 7.56
C GLY A 11 8.25 -15.56 6.36
N HIS A 12 7.08 -14.94 6.55
CA HIS A 12 6.14 -14.74 5.45
C HIS A 12 6.47 -13.51 4.60
N LEU A 13 6.00 -13.54 3.35
CA LEU A 13 5.91 -12.35 2.50
C LEU A 13 4.71 -11.50 2.93
N VAL A 14 4.92 -10.20 3.11
CA VAL A 14 3.88 -9.27 3.53
C VAL A 14 3.56 -8.26 2.42
N ALA A 15 2.36 -8.38 1.84
CA ALA A 15 1.81 -7.38 0.95
C ALA A 15 0.78 -6.52 1.70
N VAL A 16 0.91 -5.20 1.60
CA VAL A 16 -0.04 -4.26 2.23
C VAL A 16 -0.84 -3.56 1.15
N ALA A 17 -2.17 -3.65 1.26
CA ALA A 17 -3.09 -2.90 0.42
C ALA A 17 -3.51 -1.61 1.14
N VAL A 18 -3.31 -0.47 0.50
CA VAL A 18 -3.72 0.85 1.01
C VAL A 18 -4.81 1.40 0.10
N HIS A 19 -5.93 1.82 0.67
CA HIS A 19 -7.00 2.47 -0.07
C HIS A 19 -7.12 3.92 0.38
N THR A 20 -7.06 4.88 -0.55
CA THR A 20 -7.17 6.30 -0.23
C THR A 20 -8.19 6.98 -1.14
N HIS A 21 -9.02 7.85 -0.56
CA HIS A 21 -9.94 8.73 -1.30
C HIS A 21 -9.45 10.19 -1.31
N HIS A 22 -8.31 10.46 -0.69
CA HIS A 22 -7.70 11.77 -0.60
C HIS A 22 -6.51 11.79 -1.55
N TRP A 23 -6.60 12.61 -2.59
CA TRP A 23 -5.54 12.85 -3.57
C TRP A 23 -5.20 14.34 -3.59
N ASP A 24 -4.00 14.66 -4.04
CA ASP A 24 -3.61 16.06 -4.29
C ASP A 24 -4.35 16.63 -5.51
N ALA A 25 -4.28 17.95 -5.72
CA ALA A 25 -4.85 18.57 -6.92
C ALA A 25 -4.22 18.04 -8.22
N ASN A 26 -2.95 17.61 -8.16
CA ASN A 26 -2.26 16.94 -9.25
C ASN A 26 -2.40 15.41 -9.13
N TRP A 27 -3.26 14.82 -9.95
CA TRP A 27 -3.52 13.37 -9.90
C TRP A 27 -2.40 12.51 -10.48
N LEU A 28 -1.43 13.12 -11.18
CA LEU A 28 -0.30 12.41 -11.78
C LEU A 28 0.80 12.09 -10.78
N GLU A 29 0.80 12.75 -9.62
CA GLU A 29 1.80 12.59 -8.58
C GLU A 29 1.21 11.93 -7.35
N THR A 30 2.01 11.10 -6.69
CA THR A 30 1.62 10.55 -5.38
C THR A 30 1.92 11.60 -4.32
N PRO A 31 0.94 11.98 -3.47
CA PRO A 31 1.19 12.93 -2.38
C PRO A 31 2.31 12.44 -1.46
N GLU A 32 3.15 13.35 -0.98
CA GLU A 32 4.30 12.98 -0.14
C GLU A 32 3.87 12.27 1.15
N TRP A 33 2.77 12.71 1.77
CA TRP A 33 2.23 12.06 2.97
C TRP A 33 1.88 10.58 2.73
N MET A 34 1.43 10.24 1.52
CA MET A 34 1.10 8.87 1.14
C MET A 34 2.37 8.05 0.91
N LEU A 35 3.41 8.65 0.32
CA LEU A 35 4.71 8.01 0.19
C LEU A 35 5.35 7.75 1.56
N GLU A 36 5.28 8.71 2.48
CA GLU A 36 5.77 8.56 3.86
C GLU A 36 5.04 7.45 4.62
N LEU A 37 3.72 7.36 4.48
CA LEU A 37 2.95 6.23 5.02
C LEU A 37 3.45 4.89 4.44
N CYS A 38 3.65 4.81 3.12
CA CYS A 38 4.12 3.59 2.45
C CYS A 38 5.54 3.20 2.88
N ARG A 39 6.45 4.18 3.00
CA ARG A 39 7.81 3.99 3.49
C ARG A 39 7.80 3.44 4.92
N GLY A 40 6.99 4.02 5.81
CA GLY A 40 6.81 3.53 7.17
C GLY A 40 6.29 2.08 7.23
N LEU A 41 5.38 1.69 6.34
CA LEU A 41 4.90 0.30 6.26
C LEU A 41 6.00 -0.68 5.85
N ILE A 42 6.86 -0.29 4.90
CA ILE A 42 8.04 -1.07 4.48
C ILE A 42 9.06 -1.15 5.64
N ASP A 43 9.31 -0.05 6.35
CA ASP A 43 10.19 -0.04 7.50
C ASP A 43 9.69 -0.95 8.64
N ASN A 44 8.39 -1.20 8.72
CA ASN A 44 7.78 -2.15 9.64
C ASN A 44 7.75 -3.61 9.14
N GLY A 45 8.25 -3.88 7.93
CA GLY A 45 8.41 -5.23 7.40
C GLY A 45 7.56 -5.60 6.18
N ALA A 46 6.86 -4.64 5.56
CA ALA A 46 6.17 -4.90 4.30
C ALA A 46 7.17 -5.15 3.14
N ASP A 47 6.86 -6.12 2.28
CA ASP A 47 7.66 -6.45 1.09
C ASP A 47 7.18 -5.73 -0.17
N ILE A 48 5.91 -5.33 -0.20
CA ILE A 48 5.31 -4.59 -1.32
C ILE A 48 4.09 -3.81 -0.83
N ILE A 49 3.90 -2.61 -1.38
CA ILE A 49 2.72 -1.78 -1.14
C ILE A 49 1.89 -1.68 -2.42
N LEU A 50 0.58 -1.91 -2.28
CA LEU A 50 -0.41 -1.82 -3.35
C LEU A 50 -1.48 -0.79 -2.97
N GLY A 51 -1.38 0.39 -3.53
CA GLY A 51 -2.32 1.47 -3.37
C GLY A 51 -3.48 1.39 -4.37
N THR A 52 -4.66 1.75 -3.90
CA THR A 52 -5.92 1.77 -4.66
C THR A 52 -6.67 3.06 -4.34
N GLY A 53 -7.41 3.61 -5.31
CA GLY A 53 -8.32 4.74 -5.10
C GLY A 53 -8.08 5.97 -5.98
N ALA A 54 -6.86 6.19 -6.49
CA ALA A 54 -6.68 7.19 -7.54
C ALA A 54 -7.18 6.66 -8.89
N PRO A 55 -7.87 7.48 -9.71
CA PRO A 55 -8.42 7.05 -11.00
C PRO A 55 -7.36 6.87 -12.10
N VAL A 56 -6.10 7.20 -11.81
CA VAL A 56 -4.97 7.16 -12.75
C VAL A 56 -3.81 6.36 -12.18
N MET A 57 -2.99 5.79 -13.06
CA MET A 57 -1.75 5.13 -12.65
C MET A 57 -0.71 6.19 -12.27
N GLN A 58 -0.27 6.15 -11.02
CA GLN A 58 0.79 7.01 -10.50
C GLN A 58 2.17 6.33 -10.63
N PRO A 59 3.27 7.09 -10.66
CA PRO A 59 4.61 6.53 -10.76
C PRO A 59 4.93 5.48 -9.69
N ILE A 60 5.58 4.39 -10.10
CA ILE A 60 6.10 3.39 -9.17
C ILE A 60 7.33 3.97 -8.47
N SER A 61 7.35 3.86 -7.14
CA SER A 61 8.47 4.27 -6.31
C SER A 61 9.10 3.07 -5.60
N PHE A 62 10.34 3.20 -5.15
CA PHE A 62 11.02 2.16 -4.38
C PHE A 62 11.51 2.71 -3.05
N HIS A 63 11.38 1.91 -1.99
CA HIS A 63 11.99 2.17 -0.68
C HIS A 63 12.67 0.89 -0.18
N ARG A 64 13.97 0.97 0.14
CA ARG A 64 14.77 -0.19 0.58
C ARG A 64 14.70 -1.40 -0.36
N GLY A 65 14.63 -1.12 -1.67
CA GLY A 65 14.48 -2.14 -2.72
C GLY A 65 13.10 -2.80 -2.80
N LYS A 66 12.10 -2.30 -2.06
CA LYS A 66 10.71 -2.77 -2.07
C LYS A 66 9.85 -1.81 -2.89
N ALA A 67 8.96 -2.38 -3.69
CA ALA A 67 8.12 -1.60 -4.59
C ALA A 67 6.93 -0.96 -3.84
N ILE A 68 6.67 0.30 -4.16
CA ILE A 68 5.49 1.05 -3.79
C ILE A 68 4.73 1.35 -5.07
N ILE A 69 3.51 0.82 -5.19
CA ILE A 69 2.62 1.00 -6.33
C ILE A 69 1.42 1.82 -5.82
N PRO A 70 1.43 3.17 -5.87
CA PRO A 70 0.51 4.02 -5.11
C PRO A 70 -0.92 4.03 -5.63
N ALA A 71 -1.11 3.81 -6.93
CA ALA A 71 -2.41 3.67 -7.53
C ALA A 71 -2.35 2.68 -8.69
N SER A 72 -3.00 1.54 -8.53
CA SER A 72 -3.33 0.65 -9.63
C SER A 72 -4.60 1.19 -10.29
N ALA A 73 -4.54 1.46 -11.60
CA ALA A 73 -5.74 1.64 -12.41
C ALA A 73 -6.65 0.43 -12.18
N THR A 74 -7.84 0.67 -11.64
CA THR A 74 -8.75 -0.40 -11.23
C THR A 74 -9.24 -1.16 -12.45
N SER A 75 -8.77 -2.39 -12.66
CA SER A 75 -9.53 -3.41 -13.37
C SER A 75 -10.01 -4.43 -12.34
N SER A 76 -11.31 -4.43 -12.06
CA SER A 76 -11.94 -5.40 -11.16
C SER A 76 -12.04 -6.75 -11.87
N SER A 77 -11.06 -7.63 -11.66
CA SER A 77 -11.14 -9.05 -12.02
C SER A 77 -11.01 -9.88 -10.75
N THR A 78 -12.14 -10.27 -10.18
CA THR A 78 -12.18 -11.22 -9.05
C THR A 78 -11.97 -12.63 -9.61
N ARG A 79 -10.72 -13.06 -9.77
CA ARG A 79 -10.42 -14.47 -10.00
C ARG A 79 -10.18 -15.14 -8.65
N THR A 80 -11.11 -16.01 -8.25
CA THR A 80 -10.98 -16.88 -7.08
C THR A 80 -9.84 -17.87 -7.34
N ALA A 81 -8.63 -17.55 -6.90
CA ALA A 81 -7.50 -18.48 -6.91
C ALA A 81 -7.51 -19.31 -5.61
N PRO A 82 -7.19 -20.62 -5.65
CA PRO A 82 -7.03 -21.43 -4.44
C PRO A 82 -5.90 -20.85 -3.57
N ARG A 83 -6.13 -20.83 -2.25
CA ARG A 83 -5.29 -20.12 -1.24
C ARG A 83 -3.79 -20.46 -1.38
N PRO A 84 -2.93 -19.50 -1.77
CA PRO A 84 -1.56 -19.50 -1.28
C PRO A 84 -1.56 -18.95 0.16
N THR A 85 -0.49 -19.20 0.91
CA THR A 85 -0.25 -18.84 2.32
C THR A 85 -0.19 -17.32 2.62
N MET A 86 -0.75 -16.47 1.76
CA MET A 86 -0.72 -15.02 1.88
C MET A 86 -1.77 -14.52 2.88
N ARG A 87 -1.32 -14.00 4.04
CA ARG A 87 -2.18 -13.29 5.00
C ARG A 87 -2.42 -11.87 4.51
N ARG A 88 -3.69 -11.51 4.27
CA ARG A 88 -4.11 -10.16 3.87
C ARG A 88 -4.29 -9.27 5.10
N VAL A 89 -3.56 -8.16 5.16
CA VAL A 89 -3.78 -7.08 6.12
C VAL A 89 -4.25 -5.85 5.33
N SER A 90 -5.44 -5.33 5.64
CA SER A 90 -6.02 -4.12 5.04
C SER A 90 -6.02 -3.01 6.08
N MET A 91 -5.49 -1.84 5.73
CA MET A 91 -5.51 -0.65 6.59
C MET A 91 -6.17 0.50 5.83
N CYS A 92 -7.18 1.12 6.46
CA CYS A 92 -7.81 2.35 5.99
C CYS A 92 -7.21 3.51 6.80
N GLY A 93 -6.40 4.36 6.18
CA GLY A 93 -5.76 5.50 6.84
C GLY A 93 -6.44 6.80 6.41
N GLY A 94 -7.05 7.52 7.35
CA GLY A 94 -7.44 8.92 7.18
C GLY A 94 -6.43 9.83 7.88
N ALA A 95 -6.03 10.93 7.25
CA ALA A 95 -5.24 11.97 7.92
C ALA A 95 -6.10 12.66 9.01
N PRO A 96 -5.55 13.04 10.17
CA PRO A 96 -6.23 13.99 11.05
C PRO A 96 -6.35 15.32 10.30
N LEU A 97 -7.58 15.83 10.20
CA LEU A 97 -7.86 17.16 9.68
C LEU A 97 -7.17 18.18 10.59
N TYR A 98 -6.06 18.78 10.13
CA TYR A 98 -5.54 19.99 10.74
C TYR A 98 -6.02 21.19 9.93
N GLY A 99 -6.81 22.04 10.62
CA GLY A 99 -7.04 23.48 10.44
C GLY A 99 -7.05 24.05 9.03
#